data_AF-A0AAN7UJG8-F1
#
_entry.id   AF-A0AAN7UJG8-F1
#
_cell.length_a   1.000
_cell.length_b   1.000
_cell.length_c   1.000
_cell.angle_alpha   90.00
_cell.angle_beta   90.00
_cell.angle_gamma   90.00
#
_symmetry.space_group_name_H-M   'P 1'
#
loop_
_entity.id
_entity.type
_entity.pdbx_description
1 polymer ?
#
loop_
_entity_poly.entity_id
_entity_poly.type
_entity_poly.pdbx_seq_one_letter_code
_entity_poly.pdbx_strand_id
1 'polypeptide(L)'
;MGLAKQGGELMAMLMGTEVLKSKTGTQEECCFTNVKLPLSVVMDKPVGSAPANRGILLSEAQAVAYWITERSVNEFDTYLAVRYYNDGLWARLSGQVYLDRSDFAWAAGVLLELSARVERGDWKSGTDIPRDSQAEYR
;
A
#
# COMPACT_ATOMS: atom_id res chain seq x y z
N MET A 1 -6.18 11.06 -21.82
CA MET A 1 -5.94 10.02 -20.78
C MET A 1 -6.37 10.60 -19.44
N GLY A 2 -7.10 9.85 -18.60
CA GLY A 2 -7.60 10.35 -17.31
C GLY A 2 -6.50 10.56 -16.27
N LEU A 3 -6.73 11.45 -15.29
CA LEU A 3 -5.77 11.78 -14.24
C LEU A 3 -5.34 10.56 -13.43
N ALA A 4 -6.28 9.70 -13.02
CA ALA A 4 -5.97 8.51 -12.22
C ALA A 4 -4.96 7.58 -12.91
N LYS A 5 -5.08 7.42 -14.24
CA LYS A 5 -4.13 6.63 -15.04
C LYS A 5 -2.74 7.27 -15.05
N GLN A 6 -2.66 8.54 -15.42
CA GLN A 6 -1.38 9.28 -15.50
C GLN A 6 -0.70 9.37 -14.12
N GLY A 7 -1.49 9.58 -13.07
CA GLY A 7 -1.03 9.63 -11.70
C GLY A 7 -0.52 8.28 -11.21
N GLY A 8 -1.25 7.19 -11.48
CA GLY A 8 -0.82 5.84 -11.14
C GLY A 8 0.48 5.43 -11.82
N GLU A 9 0.62 5.73 -13.13
CA GLU A 9 1.85 5.47 -13.88
C GLU A 9 3.05 6.26 -13.31
N LEU A 10 2.83 7.54 -12.94
CA LEU A 10 3.84 8.35 -12.27
C LEU A 10 4.25 7.75 -10.92
N MET A 11 3.28 7.36 -10.09
CA MET A 11 3.56 6.75 -8.79
C MET A 11 4.34 5.43 -8.93
N ALA A 12 3.94 4.56 -9.87
CA ALA A 12 4.65 3.31 -10.14
C ALA A 12 6.10 3.57 -10.57
N MET A 13 6.34 4.58 -11.42
CA MET A 13 7.69 4.99 -11.80
C MET A 13 8.51 5.50 -10.61
N LEU A 14 7.94 6.37 -9.77
CA LEU A 14 8.61 6.91 -8.59
C LEU A 14 8.94 5.85 -7.54
N MET A 15 8.03 4.88 -7.35
CA MET A 15 8.20 3.81 -6.37
C MET A 15 9.00 2.61 -6.90
N GLY A 16 9.31 2.58 -8.20
CA GLY A 16 9.96 1.43 -8.83
C GLY A 16 9.07 0.18 -8.88
N THR A 17 7.76 0.37 -9.03
CA THR A 17 6.75 -0.71 -8.97
C THR A 17 5.81 -0.66 -10.19
N GLU A 18 4.59 -1.20 -10.04
CA GLU A 18 3.64 -1.37 -11.13
C GLU A 18 2.22 -0.95 -10.72
N VAL A 19 1.42 -0.58 -11.73
CA VAL A 19 -0.03 -0.36 -11.60
C VAL A 19 -0.76 -1.68 -11.81
N LEU A 20 -1.82 -1.92 -11.02
CA LEU A 20 -2.66 -3.11 -11.19
C LEU A 20 -3.41 -3.05 -12.52
N LYS A 21 -3.13 -4.00 -13.40
CA LYS A 21 -3.70 -4.09 -14.74
C LYS A 21 -4.50 -5.38 -14.90
N SER A 22 -5.69 -5.28 -15.51
CA SER A 22 -6.36 -6.44 -16.08
C SER A 22 -5.71 -6.82 -17.41
N LYS A 23 -5.87 -8.08 -17.83
CA LYS A 23 -5.39 -8.56 -19.15
C LYS A 23 -5.95 -7.74 -20.32
N THR A 24 -7.14 -7.16 -20.16
CA THR A 24 -7.83 -6.34 -21.17
C THR A 24 -7.51 -4.85 -21.06
N GLY A 25 -6.79 -4.41 -20.02
CA GLY A 25 -6.44 -2.99 -19.78
C GLY A 25 -7.59 -2.10 -19.31
N THR A 26 -8.83 -2.58 -19.34
CA THR A 26 -10.04 -1.80 -19.02
C THR A 26 -10.15 -1.38 -17.55
N GLN A 27 -9.41 -2.01 -16.63
CA GLN A 27 -9.39 -1.59 -15.21
C GLN A 27 -8.86 -0.16 -15.01
N GLU A 28 -8.06 0.36 -15.94
CA GLU A 28 -7.52 1.72 -15.89
C GLU A 28 -8.46 2.78 -16.47
N GLU A 29 -9.61 2.37 -17.00
CA GLU A 29 -10.62 3.26 -17.61
C GLU A 29 -11.62 3.78 -16.58
N CYS A 30 -11.14 4.15 -15.39
CA CYS A 30 -11.97 4.72 -14.33
C CYS A 30 -11.25 5.82 -13.56
N CYS A 31 -11.96 6.43 -12.60
CA CYS A 31 -11.43 7.52 -11.77
C CYS A 31 -10.58 7.03 -10.59
N PHE A 32 -10.08 5.79 -10.61
CA PHE A 32 -9.10 5.33 -9.63
C PHE A 32 -8.04 4.42 -10.27
N THR A 33 -6.96 4.21 -9.54
CA THR A 33 -5.87 3.30 -9.90
C THR A 33 -5.37 2.58 -8.64
N ASN A 34 -4.74 1.42 -8.80
CA ASN A 34 -4.06 0.73 -7.70
C ASN A 34 -2.59 0.62 -8.02
N VAL A 35 -1.72 1.03 -7.10
CA VAL A 35 -0.27 1.02 -7.30
C VAL A 35 0.37 0.13 -6.24
N LYS A 36 1.25 -0.76 -6.67
CA LYS A 36 1.96 -1.68 -5.78
C LYS A 36 2.98 -0.90 -4.95
N LEU A 37 3.05 -1.19 -3.65
CA LEU A 37 4.10 -0.66 -2.78
C LEU A 37 5.41 -1.45 -2.97
N PRO A 38 6.57 -0.82 -2.76
CA PRO A 38 7.88 -1.47 -2.87
C PRO A 38 8.18 -2.33 -1.63
N LEU A 39 7.28 -3.25 -1.31
CA LEU A 39 7.35 -4.14 -0.15
C LEU A 39 7.17 -5.59 -0.59
N SER A 40 7.98 -6.49 -0.02
CA SER A 40 7.92 -7.92 -0.33
C SER A 40 7.17 -8.70 0.75
N VAL A 41 6.11 -9.39 0.33
CA VAL A 41 5.39 -10.35 1.18
C VAL A 41 5.93 -11.75 0.90
N VAL A 42 6.26 -12.50 1.96
CA VAL A 42 6.82 -13.84 1.87
C VAL A 42 5.94 -14.86 2.59
N MET A 43 5.92 -16.09 2.07
CA MET A 43 5.19 -17.19 2.71
C MET A 43 5.74 -17.48 4.11
N ASP A 44 4.83 -17.76 5.04
CA ASP A 44 5.20 -18.21 6.39
C ASP A 44 6.00 -19.52 6.32
N LYS A 45 7.22 -19.53 6.85
CA LYS A 45 8.01 -20.76 6.99
C LYS A 45 7.60 -21.50 8.26
N PRO A 46 7.64 -22.85 8.27
CA PRO A 46 7.38 -23.62 9.47
C PRO A 46 8.40 -23.30 10.59
N VAL A 47 7.90 -23.32 11.83
CA VAL A 47 8.66 -23.08 13.07
C VAL A 47 9.89 -24.00 13.11
N GLY A 48 11.08 -23.41 13.26
CA GLY A 48 12.37 -24.14 13.28
C GLY A 48 13.27 -23.92 12.06
N SER A 49 12.78 -23.19 11.05
CA SER A 49 13.62 -22.72 9.93
C SER A 49 14.45 -21.51 10.36
N ALA A 50 15.74 -21.45 9.98
CA ALA A 50 16.61 -20.30 10.23
C ALA A 50 15.93 -18.97 9.81
N PRO A 51 16.14 -17.85 10.54
CA PRO A 51 15.45 -16.59 10.28
C PRO A 51 15.79 -16.12 8.87
N ALA A 52 14.83 -16.25 7.96
CA ALA A 52 15.03 -15.95 6.56
C ALA A 52 14.40 -14.59 6.23
N ASN A 53 15.27 -13.58 6.17
CA ASN A 53 15.15 -12.33 5.42
C ASN A 53 14.08 -11.29 5.82
N ARG A 54 14.43 -10.05 5.48
CA ARG A 54 13.69 -8.76 5.55
C ARG A 54 12.37 -8.73 4.76
N GLY A 55 11.49 -9.71 4.94
CA GLY A 55 10.18 -9.77 4.27
C GLY A 55 9.04 -9.66 5.26
N ILE A 56 7.90 -9.14 4.81
CA ILE A 56 6.65 -9.16 5.57
C ILE A 56 6.06 -10.57 5.46
N LEU A 57 5.75 -11.23 6.57
CA LEU A 57 5.12 -12.55 6.48
C LEU A 57 3.70 -12.42 5.91
N LEU A 58 3.22 -13.43 5.18
CA LEU A 58 1.86 -13.45 4.64
C LEU A 58 0.81 -13.24 5.74
N SER A 59 0.98 -13.90 6.88
CA SER A 59 0.15 -13.71 8.08
C SER A 59 0.15 -12.28 8.64
N GLU A 60 1.21 -11.51 8.38
CA GLU A 60 1.41 -10.13 8.83
C GLU A 60 0.98 -9.09 7.79
N ALA A 61 0.84 -9.47 6.51
CA ALA A 61 0.61 -8.54 5.40
C ALA A 61 -0.63 -7.65 5.60
N GLN A 62 -1.71 -8.22 6.14
CA GLN A 62 -2.93 -7.47 6.41
C GLN A 62 -2.74 -6.44 7.55
N ALA A 63 -1.97 -6.79 8.58
CA ALA A 63 -1.66 -5.86 9.68
C ALA A 63 -0.80 -4.70 9.19
N VAL A 64 0.20 -4.98 8.34
CA VAL A 64 1.02 -3.94 7.70
C VAL A 64 0.16 -3.01 6.83
N ALA A 65 -0.76 -3.56 6.03
CA ALA A 65 -1.66 -2.76 5.20
C ALA A 65 -2.50 -1.79 6.06
N TYR A 66 -3.01 -2.25 7.20
CA TYR A 66 -3.74 -1.41 8.14
C TYR A 66 -2.86 -0.34 8.76
N TRP A 67 -1.65 -0.71 9.20
CA TRP A 67 -0.70 0.23 9.78
C TRP A 67 -0.36 1.37 8.80
N ILE A 68 -0.09 1.06 7.53
CA ILE A 68 0.18 2.10 6.51
C ILE A 68 -1.04 3.00 6.31
N THR A 69 -2.25 2.41 6.26
CA THR A 69 -3.49 3.19 6.10
C THR A 69 -3.70 4.13 7.30
N GLU A 70 -3.54 3.63 8.52
CA GLU A 70 -3.70 4.39 9.77
C GLU A 70 -2.69 5.53 9.88
N ARG A 71 -1.41 5.30 9.56
CA ARG A 71 -0.39 6.36 9.57
C ARG A 71 -0.57 7.39 8.47
N SER A 72 -1.10 7.02 7.31
CA SER A 72 -1.46 8.02 6.31
C SER A 72 -2.45 9.05 6.87
N VAL A 73 -3.38 8.61 7.73
CA VAL A 73 -4.37 9.49 8.38
C VAL A 73 -3.73 10.30 9.48
N ASN A 74 -3.06 9.63 10.41
CA ASN A 74 -2.64 10.25 11.67
C ASN A 74 -1.37 11.10 11.55
N GLU A 75 -0.55 10.90 10.51
CA GLU A 75 0.72 11.60 10.35
C GLU A 75 0.82 12.45 9.08
N PHE A 76 -0.02 12.20 8.07
CA PHE A 76 0.03 12.88 6.78
C PHE A 76 -1.30 13.52 6.37
N ASP A 77 -2.29 13.55 7.26
CA ASP A 77 -3.62 14.12 7.04
C ASP A 77 -4.29 13.63 5.74
N THR A 78 -4.09 12.36 5.38
CA THR A 78 -4.64 11.77 4.15
C THR A 78 -5.15 10.35 4.37
N TYR A 79 -6.02 9.85 3.51
CA TYR A 79 -6.49 8.46 3.60
C TYR A 79 -6.07 7.66 2.37
N LEU A 80 -5.04 6.83 2.54
CA LEU A 80 -4.54 5.94 1.50
C LEU A 80 -4.93 4.49 1.81
N ALA A 81 -5.96 3.99 1.13
CA ALA A 81 -6.45 2.64 1.33
C ALA A 81 -5.45 1.61 0.78
N VAL A 82 -4.72 0.92 1.68
CA VAL A 82 -3.78 -0.15 1.32
C VAL A 82 -4.39 -1.52 1.59
N ARG A 83 -4.22 -2.47 0.66
CA ARG A 83 -4.70 -3.85 0.81
C ARG A 83 -3.66 -4.86 0.32
N TYR A 84 -3.63 -6.01 0.96
CA TYR A 84 -2.91 -7.17 0.45
C TYR A 84 -3.71 -7.84 -0.67
N TYR A 85 -3.07 -8.08 -1.82
CA TYR A 85 -3.64 -8.82 -2.95
C TYR A 85 -2.52 -9.41 -3.80
N ASN A 86 -2.62 -10.71 -4.13
CA ASN A 86 -1.72 -11.41 -5.05
C ASN A 86 -0.22 -11.12 -4.79
N ASP A 87 0.25 -11.49 -3.59
CA ASP A 87 1.64 -11.34 -3.13
C ASP A 87 2.18 -9.90 -3.05
N GLY A 88 1.28 -8.90 -3.08
CA GLY A 88 1.65 -7.49 -3.00
C GLY A 88 0.74 -6.67 -2.09
N LEU A 89 1.29 -5.57 -1.58
CA LEU A 89 0.51 -4.50 -0.95
C LEU A 89 0.20 -3.44 -2.01
N TRP A 90 -1.06 -3.04 -2.13
CA TRP A 90 -1.56 -2.14 -3.16
C TRP A 90 -2.27 -0.96 -2.53
N ALA A 91 -1.88 0.27 -2.88
CA ALA A 91 -2.61 1.48 -2.52
C ALA A 91 -3.59 1.85 -3.63
N ARG A 92 -4.85 2.13 -3.26
CA ARG A 92 -5.86 2.66 -4.19
C ARG A 92 -5.90 4.18 -4.13
N LEU A 93 -5.78 4.83 -5.29
CA LEU A 93 -5.80 6.29 -5.44
C LEU A 93 -6.94 6.70 -6.36
N SER A 94 -7.69 7.73 -5.95
CA SER A 94 -8.80 8.28 -6.73
C SER A 94 -8.37 9.55 -7.45
N GLY A 95 -8.50 9.60 -8.77
CA GLY A 95 -8.40 10.85 -9.53
C GLY A 95 -9.68 11.67 -9.37
N GLN A 96 -9.53 12.93 -8.99
CA GLN A 96 -10.63 13.88 -8.83
C GLN A 96 -10.34 15.17 -9.60
N VAL A 97 -11.38 15.93 -9.92
CA VAL A 97 -11.27 17.14 -10.77
C VAL A 97 -10.46 18.28 -10.14
N TYR A 98 -10.26 18.23 -8.82
CA TYR A 98 -9.49 19.21 -8.05
C TYR A 98 -8.06 18.73 -7.74
N LEU A 99 -7.65 17.58 -8.27
CA LEU A 99 -6.30 17.04 -8.10
C LEU A 99 -5.51 17.19 -9.38
N ASP A 100 -4.19 17.14 -9.26
CA ASP A 100 -3.25 17.07 -10.37
C ASP A 100 -2.15 16.02 -10.15
N ARG A 101 -1.16 15.97 -11.05
CA ARG A 101 -0.09 14.97 -10.99
C ARG A 101 0.84 15.16 -9.78
N SER A 102 0.95 16.37 -9.25
CA SER A 102 1.77 16.66 -8.07
C SER A 102 1.18 16.04 -6.80
N ASP A 103 -0.16 15.96 -6.68
CA ASP A 103 -0.82 15.25 -5.58
C ASP A 103 -0.49 13.75 -5.59
N PHE A 104 -0.46 13.13 -6.77
CA PHE A 104 -0.04 11.73 -6.92
C PHE A 104 1.45 11.54 -6.59
N ALA A 105 2.31 12.48 -7.00
CA ALA A 105 3.73 12.44 -6.64
C ALA A 105 3.94 12.58 -5.12
N TRP A 106 3.19 13.48 -4.47
CA TRP A 106 3.18 13.62 -3.02
C TRP A 106 2.71 12.34 -2.33
N ALA A 107 1.62 11.72 -2.80
CA ALA A 107 1.12 10.45 -2.26
C ALA A 107 2.14 9.31 -2.42
N ALA A 108 2.90 9.27 -3.52
CA ALA A 108 4.01 8.33 -3.67
C ALA A 108 5.12 8.58 -2.65
N GLY A 109 5.45 9.84 -2.37
CA GLY A 109 6.40 10.21 -1.32
C GLY A 109 5.98 9.70 0.07
N VAL A 110 4.70 9.88 0.42
CA VAL A 110 4.12 9.36 1.67
C VAL A 110 4.24 7.83 1.74
N LEU A 111 3.86 7.13 0.67
CA LEU A 111 3.92 5.66 0.63
C LEU A 111 5.35 5.13 0.66
N LEU A 112 6.32 5.84 0.08
CA LEU A 112 7.74 5.49 0.16
C LEU A 112 8.27 5.62 1.58
N GLU A 113 7.97 6.73 2.27
CA GLU A 113 8.37 6.91 3.67
C GLU A 113 7.76 5.81 4.56
N LEU A 114 6.46 5.55 4.42
CA LEU A 114 5.78 4.51 5.19
C LEU A 114 6.32 3.11 4.86
N SER A 115 6.66 2.85 3.60
CA SER A 115 7.28 1.58 3.19
C SER A 115 8.68 1.41 3.80
N ALA A 116 9.50 2.47 3.82
CA ALA A 116 10.81 2.44 4.47
C ALA A 116 10.69 2.18 5.99
N ARG A 117 9.66 2.73 6.65
CA ARG A 117 9.35 2.45 8.07
C ARG A 117 8.91 1.01 8.29
N VAL A 118 8.14 0.45 7.37
CA VAL A 118 7.75 -0.96 7.42
C VAL A 118 8.97 -1.87 7.35
N GLU A 119 9.93 -1.58 6.46
CA GLU A 119 11.18 -2.33 6.35
C GLU A 119 12.06 -2.23 7.62
N ARG A 120 12.01 -1.09 8.33
CA ARG A 120 12.64 -0.93 9.64
C ARG A 120 11.94 -1.69 10.77
N GLY A 121 10.68 -2.08 10.55
CA GLY A 121 9.88 -2.82 11.53
C GLY A 121 9.07 -1.94 12.48
N ASP A 122 8.89 -0.64 12.17
CA ASP A 122 8.19 0.32 13.04
C ASP A 122 6.73 -0.10 13.34
N TRP A 123 6.13 -0.89 12.46
CA TRP A 123 4.78 -1.43 12.61
C TRP A 123 4.69 -2.52 13.70
N LYS A 124 5.82 -3.06 14.19
CA LYS A 124 5.89 -4.07 15.26
C LYS A 124 5.94 -3.45 16.67
N SER A 125 6.34 -2.19 16.80
CA SER A 125 6.25 -1.45 18.07
C SER A 125 4.78 -1.21 18.38
N GLY A 126 4.21 -2.05 19.25
CA GLY A 126 2.78 -2.15 19.53
C GLY A 126 2.14 -0.98 20.28
N THR A 127 2.43 0.27 19.91
CA THR A 127 1.86 1.43 20.59
C THR A 127 0.46 1.79 20.09
N ASP A 128 0.07 1.47 18.85
CA ASP A 128 -1.16 2.07 18.27
C ASP A 128 -2.03 1.12 17.42
N ILE A 129 -2.12 -0.19 17.73
CA ILE A 129 -3.08 -1.07 17.04
C ILE A 129 -4.27 -1.36 17.95
N PRO A 130 -5.43 -0.70 17.79
CA PRO A 130 -6.68 -1.22 18.31
C PRO A 130 -6.95 -2.56 17.62
N ARG A 131 -6.82 -3.65 18.38
CA ARG A 131 -7.01 -5.02 17.85
C ARG A 131 -8.48 -5.38 17.60
N ASP A 132 -9.43 -4.52 17.97
CA ASP A 132 -10.85 -4.89 18.09
C ASP A 132 -11.84 -3.98 17.32
N SER A 133 -11.64 -3.74 16.01
CA SER A 133 -12.68 -3.04 15.21
C SER A 133 -13.22 -3.82 14.01
N GLN A 134 -12.84 -5.10 13.84
CA GLN A 134 -13.25 -5.89 12.66
C GLN A 134 -14.30 -6.97 12.92
N ALA A 135 -14.78 -7.11 14.16
CA ALA A 135 -15.87 -8.03 14.47
C ALA A 135 -17.26 -7.46 14.09
N GLU A 136 -17.39 -6.16 13.83
CA GLU A 136 -18.71 -5.51 13.73
C GLU A 136 -19.25 -5.28 12.31
N TYR A 137 -18.49 -5.59 11.25
CA TYR A 137 -18.94 -5.39 9.86
C TYR A 137 -18.69 -6.61 8.96
N ARG A 138 -19.15 -7.78 9.41
CA ARG A 138 -19.36 -8.96 8.56
C ARG A 138 -20.83 -9.37 8.59
#